data_AF-A0A7W1JHQ5-F1
#
_entry.id   AF-A0A7W1JHQ5-F1
#
_cell.length_a   1.000
_cell.length_b   1.000
_cell.length_c   1.000
_cell.angle_alpha   90.00
_cell.angle_beta   90.00
_cell.angle_gamma   90.00
#
_symmetry.space_group_name_H-M   'P 1'
#
loop_
_entity.id
_entity.type
_entity.pdbx_description
1 polymer ?
#
loop_
_entity_poly.entity_id
_entity_poly.type
_entity_poly.pdbx_seq_one_letter_code
_entity_poly.pdbx_strand_id
1 'polypeptide(L)'
;MTAGCGGGKSRNKAYASSKQDYAAAIDSICSKTNKEGKSIDLSSTSAIASNGDKAKGLLDAMTDKIDNLQPPDEVKDSASSLVAGLRKETDKFGEMTQAAKDGDEAKVKSIQGEIASEAAATSEDARFVGATGCARLFS
;
A
#
# COMPACT_ATOMS: atom_id res chain seq x y z
N MET A 1 -10.61 -40.64 -17.88
CA MET A 1 -9.62 -39.79 -17.21
C MET A 1 -9.61 -38.48 -17.96
N THR A 2 -10.35 -37.49 -17.47
CA THR A 2 -10.39 -36.14 -18.06
C THR A 2 -9.27 -35.33 -17.43
N ALA A 3 -8.42 -34.76 -18.28
CA ALA A 3 -7.20 -34.04 -17.94
C ALA A 3 -7.47 -32.83 -17.04
N GLY A 4 -6.48 -32.50 -16.21
CA GLY A 4 -6.56 -31.50 -15.16
C GLY A 4 -6.39 -30.04 -15.60
N CYS A 5 -6.72 -29.15 -14.66
CA CYS A 5 -6.06 -27.88 -14.34
C CYS A 5 -6.65 -27.46 -12.98
N GLY A 6 -5.89 -27.50 -11.89
CA GLY A 6 -5.16 -26.32 -11.42
C GLY A 6 -6.18 -25.33 -10.83
N GLY A 7 -6.44 -25.34 -9.53
CA GLY A 7 -5.56 -24.64 -8.59
C GLY A 7 -5.97 -23.16 -8.54
N GLY A 8 -6.57 -22.73 -7.44
CA GLY A 8 -6.79 -21.30 -7.20
C GLY A 8 -7.98 -21.03 -6.31
N LYS A 9 -7.71 -20.79 -5.03
CA LYS A 9 -8.66 -20.18 -4.11
C LYS A 9 -9.23 -18.90 -4.73
N SER A 10 -10.43 -18.96 -5.31
CA SER A 10 -11.22 -17.76 -5.61
C SER A 10 -11.62 -17.14 -4.27
N ARG A 11 -10.71 -16.36 -3.69
CA ARG A 11 -11.10 -15.29 -2.76
C ARG A 11 -11.96 -14.36 -3.60
N ASN A 12 -13.24 -14.27 -3.28
CA ASN A 12 -14.22 -13.40 -3.92
C ASN A 12 -13.68 -11.96 -3.97
N LYS A 13 -12.97 -11.59 -5.05
CA LYS A 13 -12.53 -10.22 -5.26
C LYS A 13 -13.75 -9.42 -5.69
N ALA A 14 -13.97 -8.26 -5.08
CA ALA A 14 -15.08 -7.39 -5.47
C ALA A 14 -14.84 -6.93 -6.91
N TYR A 15 -15.75 -7.29 -7.82
CA TYR A 15 -15.62 -7.00 -9.24
C TYR A 15 -15.86 -5.52 -9.49
N ALA A 16 -14.84 -4.78 -9.93
CA ALA A 16 -15.03 -3.45 -10.48
C ALA A 16 -15.31 -3.58 -11.97
N SER A 17 -16.52 -3.22 -12.40
CA SER A 17 -16.98 -3.33 -13.80
C SER A 17 -16.26 -2.40 -14.78
N SER A 18 -15.57 -1.39 -14.28
CA SER A 18 -14.88 -0.38 -15.08
C SER A 18 -13.62 0.12 -14.38
N LYS A 19 -12.71 0.75 -15.14
CA LYS A 19 -11.53 1.45 -14.60
C LYS A 19 -11.92 2.54 -13.60
N GLN A 20 -13.04 3.23 -13.86
CA GLN A 20 -13.54 4.30 -12.99
C GLN A 20 -14.05 3.75 -11.65
N ASP A 21 -14.78 2.64 -11.66
CA ASP A 21 -15.25 1.99 -10.43
C ASP A 21 -14.07 1.46 -9.61
N TYR A 22 -13.06 0.89 -10.28
CA TYR A 22 -11.84 0.40 -9.65
C TYR A 22 -11.06 1.53 -8.99
N ALA A 23 -10.84 2.63 -9.73
CA ALA A 23 -10.20 3.85 -9.23
C ALA A 23 -10.92 4.40 -8.00
N ALA A 24 -12.25 4.53 -8.07
CA ALA A 24 -13.07 5.05 -6.96
C ALA A 24 -13.01 4.14 -5.71
N ALA A 25 -12.99 2.82 -5.90
CA ALA A 25 -12.83 1.87 -4.81
C ALA A 25 -11.47 2.02 -4.11
N ILE A 26 -10.39 2.11 -4.90
CA ILE A 26 -9.04 2.36 -4.37
C ILE A 26 -8.99 3.71 -3.64
N ASP A 27 -9.52 4.78 -4.24
CA ASP A 27 -9.52 6.11 -3.62
C ASP A 27 -10.30 6.13 -2.29
N SER A 28 -11.41 5.38 -2.21
CA SER A 28 -12.16 5.23 -0.96
C SER A 28 -11.33 4.52 0.12
N ILE A 29 -10.59 3.47 -0.25
CA ILE A 29 -9.69 2.75 0.64
C ILE A 29 -8.56 3.66 1.14
N CYS A 30 -7.91 4.39 0.23
CA CYS A 30 -6.84 5.32 0.57
C CYS A 30 -7.33 6.51 1.40
N SER A 31 -8.53 7.03 1.12
CA SER A 31 -9.15 8.11 1.92
C SER A 31 -9.45 7.67 3.36
N LYS A 32 -9.96 6.45 3.56
CA LYS A 32 -10.19 5.89 4.89
C LYS A 32 -8.87 5.71 5.65
N THR A 33 -7.89 5.08 5.00
CA THR A 33 -6.56 4.86 5.58
C THR A 33 -5.88 6.17 5.96
N ASN A 34 -5.97 7.20 5.12
CA ASN A 34 -5.50 8.55 5.43
C ASN A 34 -6.16 9.14 6.70
N LYS A 35 -7.47 9.01 6.85
CA LYS A 35 -8.19 9.52 8.02
C LYS A 35 -7.75 8.78 9.29
N GLU A 36 -7.57 7.47 9.22
CA GLU A 36 -7.08 6.66 10.34
C GLU A 36 -5.61 7.00 10.67
N GLY A 37 -4.77 7.14 9.65
CA GLY A 37 -3.34 7.43 9.74
C GLY A 37 -3.04 8.81 10.32
N LYS A 38 -3.86 9.83 10.06
CA LYS A 38 -3.71 11.19 10.66
C LYS A 38 -3.69 11.21 12.18
N SER A 39 -4.25 10.19 12.83
CA SER A 39 -4.25 10.06 14.29
C SER A 39 -2.96 9.45 14.86
N ILE A 40 -2.05 9.01 13.99
CA ILE A 40 -0.82 8.34 14.36
C ILE A 40 0.32 9.36 14.27
N ASP A 41 0.90 9.67 15.43
CA ASP A 41 2.10 10.50 15.47
C ASP A 41 3.33 9.68 15.03
N LEU A 42 3.97 10.14 13.95
CA LEU A 42 5.20 9.60 13.38
C LEU A 42 6.25 10.72 13.19
N SER A 43 6.10 11.85 13.89
CA SER A 43 6.90 13.07 13.68
C SER A 43 8.37 12.96 14.14
N SER A 44 8.71 11.92 14.89
CA SER A 44 10.04 11.69 15.43
C SER A 44 10.38 10.19 15.46
N THR A 45 11.66 9.85 15.57
CA THR A 45 12.11 8.46 15.75
C THR A 45 11.42 7.78 16.93
N SER A 46 11.29 8.45 18.07
CA SER A 46 10.60 7.91 19.25
C SER A 46 9.10 7.67 19.01
N ALA A 47 8.45 8.57 18.25
CA ALA A 47 7.05 8.41 17.87
C ALA A 47 6.89 7.24 16.87
N ILE A 48 7.79 7.09 15.90
CA ILE A 48 7.84 5.95 14.98
C ILE A 48 8.07 4.65 15.75
N ALA A 49 8.97 4.61 16.72
CA ALA A 49 9.19 3.41 17.54
C ALA A 49 7.94 2.98 18.31
N SER A 50 7.16 3.96 18.80
CA SER A 50 5.97 3.73 19.63
C SER A 50 4.72 3.41 18.80
N ASN A 51 4.57 4.04 17.63
CA ASN A 51 3.34 4.00 16.83
C ASN A 51 3.51 3.31 15.47
N GLY A 52 4.74 2.96 15.09
CA GLY A 52 5.07 2.44 13.77
C GLY A 52 4.37 1.12 13.46
N ASP A 53 4.20 0.22 14.43
CA ASP A 53 3.45 -1.03 14.21
C ASP A 53 1.98 -0.76 13.86
N LYS A 54 1.37 0.25 14.49
CA LYS A 54 -0.01 0.65 14.20
C LYS A 54 -0.13 1.24 12.79
N ALA A 55 0.83 2.07 12.38
CA ALA A 55 0.89 2.61 11.03
C ALA A 55 1.11 1.52 9.99
N LYS A 56 2.05 0.59 10.23
CA LYS A 56 2.28 -0.58 9.37
C LYS A 56 1.01 -1.40 9.22
N GLY A 57 0.30 -1.69 10.32
CA GLY A 57 -0.95 -2.45 10.28
C GLY A 57 -2.04 -1.77 9.44
N LEU A 58 -2.12 -0.43 9.46
CA LEU A 58 -3.03 0.31 8.57
C LEU A 58 -2.62 0.18 7.09
N LEU A 59 -1.33 0.28 6.78
CA LEU A 59 -0.81 0.15 5.41
C LEU A 59 -0.99 -1.29 4.87
N ASP A 60 -0.74 -2.30 5.69
CA ASP A 60 -1.00 -3.71 5.36
C ASP A 60 -2.49 -3.91 5.05
N ALA A 61 -3.38 -3.44 5.93
CA ALA A 61 -4.82 -3.55 5.73
C ALA A 61 -5.32 -2.78 4.50
N MET A 62 -4.71 -1.63 4.17
CA MET A 62 -5.00 -0.87 2.96
C MET A 62 -4.60 -1.68 1.71
N THR A 63 -3.38 -2.20 1.71
CA THR A 63 -2.80 -2.96 0.60
C THR A 63 -3.58 -4.24 0.35
N ASP A 64 -3.98 -4.95 1.40
CA ASP A 64 -4.82 -6.15 1.28
C ASP A 64 -6.22 -5.83 0.76
N LYS A 65 -6.82 -4.70 1.16
CA LYS A 65 -8.11 -4.27 0.59
C LYS A 65 -7.98 -3.98 -0.90
N ILE A 66 -6.90 -3.35 -1.34
CA ILE A 66 -6.63 -3.07 -2.76
C ILE A 66 -6.37 -4.37 -3.52
N ASP A 67 -5.53 -5.29 -3.00
CA ASP A 67 -5.30 -6.59 -3.64
C ASP A 67 -6.59 -7.41 -3.74
N ASN A 68 -7.51 -7.28 -2.78
CA ASN A 68 -8.81 -7.96 -2.87
C ASN A 68 -9.80 -7.33 -3.87
N LEU A 69 -9.46 -6.22 -4.53
CA LEU A 69 -10.22 -5.72 -5.66
C LEU A 69 -9.84 -6.48 -6.93
N GLN A 70 -10.82 -6.73 -7.79
CA GLN A 70 -10.52 -7.26 -9.12
C GLN A 70 -10.30 -6.08 -10.08
N PRO A 71 -9.06 -5.89 -10.60
CA PRO A 71 -8.83 -4.87 -11.60
C PRO A 71 -9.45 -5.27 -12.95
N PRO A 72 -9.96 -4.31 -13.74
CA PRO A 72 -10.30 -4.55 -15.13
C PRO A 72 -9.03 -4.83 -15.93
N ASP A 73 -9.15 -5.63 -17.00
CA ASP A 73 -8.00 -6.10 -17.78
C ASP A 73 -7.09 -4.96 -18.29
N GLU A 74 -7.68 -3.81 -18.64
CA GLU A 74 -6.95 -2.61 -19.10
C GLU A 74 -5.89 -2.11 -18.09
N VAL A 75 -6.12 -2.29 -16.79
CA VAL A 75 -5.25 -1.77 -15.72
C VAL A 75 -4.68 -2.87 -14.83
N LYS A 76 -4.84 -4.14 -15.21
CA LYS A 76 -4.47 -5.29 -14.37
C LYS A 76 -2.99 -5.32 -14.01
N ASP A 77 -2.11 -5.02 -14.96
CA ASP A 77 -0.67 -5.00 -14.73
C ASP A 77 -0.27 -3.84 -13.82
N SER A 78 -0.76 -2.63 -14.09
CA SER A 78 -0.52 -1.45 -13.24
C SER A 78 -1.12 -1.61 -11.83
N ALA A 79 -2.28 -2.25 -11.71
CA ALA A 79 -2.88 -2.59 -10.42
C ALA A 79 -2.03 -3.59 -9.63
N SER A 80 -1.45 -4.59 -10.32
CA SER A 80 -0.55 -5.56 -9.70
C SER A 80 0.76 -4.90 -9.27
N SER A 81 1.32 -4.01 -10.10
CA SER A 81 2.49 -3.20 -9.79
C SER A 81 2.24 -2.29 -8.59
N LEU A 82 1.09 -1.59 -8.57
CA LEU A 82 0.66 -0.76 -7.44
C LEU A 82 0.61 -1.55 -6.13
N VAL A 83 -0.02 -2.73 -6.12
CA VAL A 83 -0.08 -3.59 -4.92
C VAL A 83 1.32 -4.05 -4.51
N ALA A 84 2.19 -4.40 -5.46
CA ALA A 84 3.56 -4.81 -5.17
C ALA A 84 4.38 -3.65 -4.56
N GLY A 85 4.25 -2.44 -5.11
CA GLY A 85 4.88 -1.22 -4.57
C GLY A 85 4.41 -0.94 -3.14
N LEU A 86 3.09 -0.94 -2.91
CA LEU A 86 2.52 -0.73 -1.57
C LEU A 86 2.99 -1.77 -0.55
N ARG A 87 3.12 -3.04 -0.94
CA ARG A 87 3.69 -4.08 -0.06
C ARG A 87 5.13 -3.77 0.31
N LYS A 88 5.94 -3.40 -0.68
CA LYS A 88 7.36 -3.09 -0.47
C LYS A 88 7.53 -1.85 0.42
N GLU A 89 6.73 -0.81 0.20
CA GLU A 89 6.68 0.36 1.08
C GLU A 89 6.28 -0.02 2.51
N THR A 90 5.30 -0.92 2.68
CA THR A 90 4.87 -1.39 4.01
C THR A 90 5.95 -2.21 4.72
N ASP A 91 6.68 -3.05 3.98
CA ASP A 91 7.82 -3.80 4.50
C ASP A 91 8.95 -2.85 4.93
N LYS A 92 9.31 -1.87 4.09
CA LYS A 92 10.29 -0.83 4.42
C LYS A 92 9.87 -0.01 5.63
N PHE A 93 8.60 0.35 5.73
CA PHE A 93 8.07 1.04 6.91
C PHE A 93 8.20 0.17 8.18
N GLY A 94 8.04 -1.14 8.06
CA GLY A 94 8.34 -2.09 9.13
C GLY A 94 9.82 -2.10 9.52
N GLU A 95 10.72 -2.12 8.55
CA GLU A 95 12.17 -2.01 8.80
C GLU A 95 12.53 -0.68 9.49
N MET A 96 11.89 0.43 9.08
CA MET A 96 12.07 1.74 9.70
C MET A 96 11.58 1.75 11.15
N THR A 97 10.43 1.12 11.41
CA THR A 97 9.87 0.97 12.75
C THR A 97 10.82 0.19 13.66
N GLN A 98 11.38 -0.91 13.15
CA GLN A 98 12.36 -1.70 13.90
C GLN A 98 13.63 -0.91 14.18
N ALA A 99 14.18 -0.23 13.17
CA ALA A 99 15.35 0.64 13.35
C ALA A 99 15.09 1.74 14.39
N ALA A 100 13.90 2.33 14.40
CA ALA A 100 13.52 3.33 15.39
C ALA A 100 13.46 2.75 16.82
N LYS A 101 12.93 1.52 16.99
CA LYS A 101 12.93 0.80 18.27
C LYS A 101 14.33 0.48 18.76
N ASP A 102 15.22 0.16 17.83
CA ASP A 102 16.63 -0.15 18.10
C ASP A 102 17.49 1.12 18.32
N GLY A 103 16.91 2.31 18.14
CA GLY A 103 17.63 3.59 18.25
C GLY A 103 18.59 3.88 17.10
N ASP A 104 18.48 3.16 15.99
CA ASP A 104 19.33 3.32 14.80
C ASP A 104 18.81 4.44 13.89
N GLU A 105 19.05 5.69 14.30
CA GLU A 105 18.60 6.88 13.57
C GLU A 105 19.20 6.98 12.15
N ALA A 106 20.41 6.45 11.94
CA ALA A 106 21.04 6.45 10.63
C ALA A 106 20.27 5.55 9.66
N LYS A 107 19.89 4.36 10.11
CA LYS A 107 19.06 3.43 9.33
C LYS A 107 17.65 3.98 9.11
N VAL A 108 17.04 4.62 10.11
CA VAL A 108 15.73 5.31 9.93
C VAL A 108 15.80 6.32 8.78
N LYS A 109 16.82 7.19 8.75
CA LYS A 109 16.99 8.18 7.67
C LYS A 109 17.24 7.54 6.31
N SER A 110 18.04 6.47 6.26
CA SER A 110 18.28 5.72 5.02
C SER A 110 16.98 5.18 4.44
N ILE A 111 16.17 4.51 5.29
CA ILE A 111 14.93 3.89 4.87
C ILE A 111 13.88 4.95 4.47
N GLN A 112 13.84 6.11 5.14
CA GLN A 112 12.97 7.22 4.70
C GLN A 112 13.27 7.66 3.25
N GLY A 113 14.54 7.70 2.85
CA GLY A 113 14.93 7.99 1.47
C GLY A 113 14.52 6.89 0.48
N GLU A 114 14.60 5.62 0.89
CA GLU A 114 14.10 4.50 0.10
C GLU A 114 12.58 4.60 -0.08
N ILE A 115 11.82 4.77 1.01
CA ILE A 115 10.36 4.92 0.99
C ILE A 115 9.95 6.08 0.09
N ALA A 116 10.61 7.24 0.15
CA ALA A 116 10.28 8.37 -0.72
C ALA A 116 10.50 8.06 -2.22
N SER A 117 11.52 7.27 -2.54
CA SER A 117 11.79 6.84 -3.92
C SER A 117 10.75 5.83 -4.40
N GLU A 118 10.32 4.92 -3.53
CA GLU A 118 9.27 3.93 -3.84
C GLU A 118 7.90 4.58 -3.98
N ALA A 119 7.56 5.50 -3.07
CA ALA A 119 6.34 6.30 -3.12
C ALA A 119 6.19 7.05 -4.45
N ALA A 120 7.30 7.54 -5.02
CA ALA A 120 7.29 8.18 -6.34
C ALA A 120 6.87 7.20 -7.44
N ALA A 121 7.43 5.98 -7.45
CA ALA A 121 7.07 4.94 -8.40
C ALA A 121 5.61 4.47 -8.22
N THR A 122 5.20 4.21 -6.97
CA THR A 122 3.82 3.84 -6.62
C THR A 122 2.82 4.94 -7.01
N SER A 123 3.21 6.21 -6.92
CA SER A 123 2.36 7.35 -7.31
C SER A 123 2.10 7.42 -8.81
N GLU A 124 3.06 7.00 -9.65
CA GLU A 124 2.85 6.92 -11.11
C GLU A 124 1.83 5.84 -11.45
N ASP A 125 1.96 4.65 -10.85
CA ASP A 125 1.00 3.55 -11.01
C ASP A 125 -0.39 3.93 -10.49
N ALA A 126 -0.46 4.57 -9.31
CA ALA A 126 -1.70 5.07 -8.72
C ALA A 126 -2.40 6.07 -9.65
N ARG A 127 -1.66 6.99 -10.29
CA ARG A 127 -2.22 7.92 -11.28
C ARG A 127 -2.72 7.19 -12.51
N PHE A 128 -2.00 6.18 -13.00
CA PHE A 128 -2.39 5.42 -14.18
C PHE A 128 -3.72 4.65 -13.97
N VAL A 129 -3.89 4.07 -12.78
CA VAL A 129 -5.14 3.38 -12.42
C VAL A 129 -6.26 4.34 -12.02
N GLY A 130 -6.00 5.65 -11.96
CA GLY A 130 -6.98 6.69 -11.59
C GLY A 130 -7.13 6.93 -10.08
N ALA A 131 -6.32 6.26 -9.25
CA ALA A 131 -6.33 6.32 -7.79
C ALA A 131 -5.55 7.54 -7.24
N THR A 132 -6.01 8.74 -7.58
CA THR A 132 -5.32 9.99 -7.19
C THR A 132 -5.27 10.24 -5.68
N GLY A 133 -6.16 9.62 -4.91
CA GLY A 133 -6.17 9.66 -3.44
C GLY A 133 -5.02 8.86 -2.82
N CYS A 134 -4.54 7.79 -3.47
CA CYS A 134 -3.37 7.05 -3.02
C CYS A 134 -2.06 7.74 -3.39
N ALA A 135 -2.01 8.40 -4.54
CA ALA A 135 -0.85 9.19 -4.95
C ALA A 135 -0.54 10.39 -4.02
N ARG A 136 -1.43 10.69 -3.06
CA ARG A 136 -1.26 11.73 -2.04
C ARG A 136 -0.98 11.21 -0.63
N LEU A 137 -0.98 9.89 -0.41
CA LEU A 137 -0.71 9.30 0.91
C LEU A 137 0.73 9.52 1.37
N PHE A 138 1.64 9.68 0.41
CA PHE A 138 3.09 9.69 0.63
C PHE A 138 3.77 10.98 0.12
N SER A 139 2.99 11.99 -0.26
CA SER A 139 3.44 13.32 -0.71
C SER A 139 3.26 14.35 0.39
#